data_AF-A0A847BC08-F1
#
_entry.id   AF-A0A847BC08-F1
#
_cell.length_a   1.000
_cell.length_b   1.000
_cell.length_c   1.000
_cell.angle_alpha   90.00
_cell.angle_beta   90.00
_cell.angle_gamma   90.00
#
_symmetry.space_group_name_H-M   'P 1'
#
loop_
_entity.id
_entity.type
_entity.pdbx_description
1 polymer ?
#
loop_
_entity_poly.entity_id
_entity_poly.type
_entity_poly.pdbx_seq_one_letter_code
_entity_poly.pdbx_strand_id
1 'polypeptide(L)'
;MDQPSVTPGQLYAALARLRMKGRACDAATDVLTGVCDSLSEAGKRHGISRAAVSQAKKRIEVELEREFVTVVVRLPKDKLGELEAWLGSQGGGLG
;
A
#
# COMPACT_ATOMS: atom_id res chain seq x y z
N MET A 1 -22.43 1.36 -3.77
CA MET A 1 -21.40 0.43 -3.26
C MET A 1 -20.42 1.30 -2.52
N ASP A 2 -20.48 1.30 -1.19
CA ASP A 2 -19.49 1.99 -0.37
C ASP A 2 -18.16 1.26 -0.54
N GLN A 3 -17.20 1.90 -1.21
CA GLN A 3 -15.83 1.44 -1.18
C GLN A 3 -15.37 1.51 0.28
N PRO A 4 -14.86 0.42 0.87
CA PRO A 4 -14.30 0.49 2.22
C PRO A 4 -13.19 1.55 2.19
N SER A 5 -13.27 2.51 3.11
CA SER A 5 -12.27 3.56 3.23
C SER A 5 -10.94 2.93 3.61
N VAL A 6 -10.05 2.80 2.62
CA VAL A 6 -8.69 2.31 2.82
C VAL A 6 -7.99 3.29 3.74
N THR A 7 -7.56 2.84 4.92
CA THR A 7 -6.82 3.72 5.82
C THR A 7 -5.43 4.02 5.22
N PRO A 8 -4.85 5.20 5.50
CA PRO A 8 -3.50 5.52 5.03
C PRO A 8 -2.47 4.45 5.42
N GLY A 9 -2.59 3.86 6.62
CA GLY A 9 -1.70 2.79 7.08
C GLY A 9 -1.75 1.52 6.22
N GLN A 10 -2.95 1.08 5.81
CA GLN A 10 -3.12 -0.05 4.90
C GLN A 10 -2.52 0.24 3.52
N LEU A 11 -2.69 1.46 3.03
CA LEU A 11 -2.15 1.88 1.74
C LEU A 11 -0.62 1.91 1.75
N TYR A 12 0.01 2.49 2.78
CA TYR A 12 1.47 2.50 2.90
C TYR A 12 2.06 1.09 3.02
N ALA A 13 1.39 0.20 3.77
CA ALA A 13 1.81 -1.19 3.88
C ALA A 13 1.72 -1.93 2.54
N ALA A 14 0.64 -1.72 1.77
CA ALA A 14 0.48 -2.27 0.43
C ALA A 14 1.57 -1.78 -0.54
N LEU A 15 1.84 -0.46 -0.54
CA LEU A 15 2.88 0.15 -1.38
C LEU A 15 4.29 -0.37 -1.04
N ALA A 16 4.60 -0.50 0.26
CA ALA A 16 5.88 -1.02 0.73
C ALA A 16 6.13 -2.45 0.23
N ARG A 17 5.12 -3.34 0.33
CA ARG A 17 5.20 -4.74 -0.12
C ARG A 17 5.34 -4.86 -1.63
N LEU A 18 4.58 -4.07 -2.38
CA LEU A 18 4.65 -4.05 -3.83
C LEU A 18 5.99 -3.48 -4.35
N ARG A 19 6.79 -2.84 -3.48
CA ARG A 19 8.00 -2.08 -3.82
C ARG A 19 7.74 -1.08 -4.96
N MET A 20 6.50 -0.61 -5.04
CA MET A 20 6.02 0.22 -6.12
C MET A 20 6.38 1.68 -5.82
N LYS A 21 7.02 2.34 -6.78
CA LYS A 21 7.41 3.76 -6.70
C LYS A 21 7.12 4.45 -8.02
N GLY A 22 6.87 5.76 -7.96
CA GLY A 22 6.73 6.64 -9.12
C GLY A 22 5.28 6.96 -9.50
N ARG A 23 5.16 7.83 -10.50
CA ARG A 23 3.93 8.58 -10.83
C ARG A 23 2.65 7.75 -10.97
N ALA A 24 2.73 6.51 -11.43
CA ALA A 24 1.56 5.62 -11.52
C ALA A 24 1.02 5.20 -10.14
N CYS A 25 1.89 5.03 -9.16
CA CYS A 25 1.54 4.68 -7.78
C CYS A 25 0.99 5.90 -7.05
N ASP A 26 1.59 7.07 -7.27
CA ASP A 26 1.15 8.35 -6.70
C ASP A 26 -0.25 8.70 -7.22
N ALA A 27 -0.47 8.58 -8.53
CA ALA A 27 -1.78 8.80 -9.14
C ALA A 27 -2.84 7.80 -8.66
N ALA A 28 -2.49 6.52 -8.48
CA ALA A 28 -3.41 5.53 -7.95
C ALA A 28 -3.75 5.79 -6.47
N THR A 29 -2.77 6.25 -5.69
CA THR A 29 -2.94 6.67 -4.29
C THR A 29 -3.92 7.84 -4.18
N ASP A 30 -3.79 8.85 -5.04
CA ASP A 30 -4.71 9.99 -5.06
C ASP A 30 -6.16 9.56 -5.31
N VAL A 31 -6.38 8.55 -6.16
CA VAL A 31 -7.73 8.01 -6.41
C VAL A 31 -8.23 7.21 -5.21
N LEU A 32 -7.40 6.36 -4.62
CA LEU A 32 -7.79 5.50 -3.49
C LEU A 32 -8.03 6.29 -2.19
N THR A 33 -7.42 7.47 -2.06
CA THR A 33 -7.59 8.37 -0.91
C THR A 33 -8.62 9.47 -1.14
N GLY A 34 -9.24 9.53 -2.32
CA GLY A 34 -10.25 10.54 -2.67
C GLY A 34 -9.69 11.94 -2.95
N VAL A 35 -8.38 12.08 -3.19
CA VAL A 35 -7.75 13.33 -3.65
C VAL A 35 -8.14 13.64 -5.10
N CYS A 36 -8.36 12.62 -5.92
CA CYS A 36 -8.91 12.74 -7.27
C CYS A 36 -10.16 11.87 -7.42
N ASP A 37 -11.23 12.43 -7.98
CA ASP A 37 -12.53 11.75 -8.12
C ASP A 37 -12.53 10.70 -9.23
N SER A 38 -11.54 10.76 -10.13
CA SER A 38 -11.46 9.83 -11.27
C SER A 38 -10.04 9.48 -11.68
N LEU A 39 -9.90 8.31 -12.32
CA LEU A 39 -8.64 7.86 -12.94
C LEU A 39 -8.12 8.83 -14.02
N SER A 40 -9.03 9.53 -14.70
CA SER A 40 -8.71 10.48 -15.77
C SER A 40 -8.08 11.74 -15.19
N GLU A 41 -8.66 12.26 -14.10
CA GLU A 41 -8.14 13.41 -13.37
C GLU A 41 -6.76 13.11 -12.78
N ALA A 42 -6.61 11.98 -12.09
CA ALA A 42 -5.31 11.55 -11.55
C ALA A 42 -4.26 11.38 -12.66
N GLY A 43 -4.63 10.79 -13.80
CA GLY A 43 -3.74 10.67 -14.96
C GLY A 43 -3.26 12.02 -15.48
N LYS A 44 -4.17 12.99 -15.61
CA LYS A 44 -3.83 14.37 -16.02
C LYS A 44 -2.90 15.05 -15.00
N ARG A 45 -3.23 14.96 -13.71
CA ARG A 45 -2.45 15.56 -12.61
C ARG A 45 -1.01 15.05 -12.57
N HIS A 46 -0.82 13.75 -12.80
CA HIS A 46 0.49 13.10 -12.74
C HIS A 46 1.18 12.96 -14.10
N GLY A 47 0.56 13.46 -15.18
CA GLY A 47 1.13 13.40 -16.53
C GLY A 47 1.32 11.99 -17.08
N ILE A 48 0.38 11.08 -16.80
CA ILE A 48 0.39 9.67 -17.23
C ILE A 48 -0.95 9.24 -17.80
N SER A 49 -0.99 8.11 -18.52
CA SER A 49 -2.22 7.61 -19.10
C SER A 49 -3.19 7.09 -18.04
N ARG A 50 -4.50 7.25 -18.29
CA ARG A 50 -5.56 6.63 -17.47
C ARG A 50 -5.33 5.12 -17.28
N ALA A 51 -4.84 4.43 -18.30
CA ALA A 51 -4.56 3.00 -18.25
C ALA A 51 -3.45 2.68 -17.24
N ALA A 52 -2.39 3.49 -17.17
CA ALA A 52 -1.32 3.33 -16.18
C ALA A 52 -1.84 3.50 -14.75
N VAL A 53 -2.70 4.52 -14.51
CA VAL A 53 -3.37 4.71 -13.22
C VAL A 53 -4.23 3.49 -12.86
N SER A 54 -5.04 3.02 -13.81
CA SER A 54 -5.91 1.85 -13.60
C SER A 54 -5.13 0.59 -13.24
N GLN A 55 -3.99 0.34 -13.90
CA GLN A 55 -3.17 -0.83 -13.64
C GLN A 55 -2.49 -0.75 -12.26
N ALA A 56 -2.00 0.43 -11.88
CA ALA A 56 -1.42 0.64 -10.56
C ALA A 56 -2.47 0.50 -9.45
N LYS A 57 -3.64 1.11 -9.61
CA LYS A 57 -4.77 0.99 -8.67
C LYS A 57 -5.14 -0.47 -8.43
N LYS A 58 -5.32 -1.25 -9.50
CA LYS A 58 -5.65 -2.68 -9.39
C LYS A 58 -4.60 -3.47 -8.62
N ARG A 59 -3.30 -3.18 -8.82
CA ARG A 59 -2.22 -3.84 -8.07
C ARG A 59 -2.26 -3.52 -6.58
N ILE A 60 -2.57 -2.27 -6.23
CA ILE A 60 -2.70 -1.84 -4.84
C ILE A 60 -3.93 -2.48 -4.20
N GLU A 61 -5.08 -2.49 -4.88
CA GLU A 61 -6.31 -3.14 -4.41
C GLU A 61 -6.11 -4.63 -4.10
N VAL A 62 -5.41 -5.37 -4.97
CA VAL A 62 -5.09 -6.79 -4.73
C VAL A 62 -4.25 -6.98 -3.46
N GLU A 63 -3.33 -6.06 -3.16
CA GLU A 63 -2.53 -6.14 -1.93
C GLU A 63 -3.31 -5.69 -0.69
N LEU A 64 -4.30 -4.81 -0.84
CA LEU A 64 -5.21 -4.39 0.22
C LEU A 64 -6.23 -5.48 0.57
N GLU A 65 -6.66 -6.27 -0.40
CA GLU A 65 -7.56 -7.42 -0.23
C GLU A 65 -6.88 -8.61 0.45
N ARG A 66 -5.55 -8.59 0.63
CA ARG A 66 -4.86 -9.65 1.36
C ARG A 66 -5.29 -9.66 2.82
N GLU A 67 -5.62 -10.86 3.29
CA GLU A 67 -5.92 -11.11 4.69
C GLU A 67 -4.65 -11.07 5.52
N PHE A 68 -4.66 -10.29 6.60
CA PHE A 68 -3.55 -10.19 7.55
C PHE A 68 -3.97 -10.75 8.91
N VAL A 69 -3.08 -11.51 9.53
CA VAL A 69 -3.25 -12.04 10.88
C VAL A 69 -2.26 -11.36 11.84
N THR A 70 -2.72 -11.06 13.05
CA THR A 70 -1.84 -10.58 14.11
C THR A 70 -1.27 -11.78 14.86
N VAL A 71 0.05 -11.85 14.99
CA VAL A 71 0.74 -12.93 15.71
C VAL A 71 1.48 -12.34 16.91
N VAL A 72 1.23 -12.90 18.09
CA VAL A 72 1.95 -12.56 19.32
C VAL A 72 3.00 -13.62 19.58
N VAL A 73 4.27 -13.22 19.70
CA VAL A 73 5.40 -14.12 19.95
C VAL A 73 6.11 -13.72 21.24
N ARG A 74 6.60 -14.71 22.00
CA ARG A 74 7.55 -14.49 23.09
C ARG A 74 8.94 -14.87 22.60
N LEU A 75 9.88 -13.94 22.70
CA LEU A 75 11.26 -14.15 22.28
C LEU A 75 12.22 -13.65 23.36
N PRO A 76 13.42 -14.24 23.46
CA PRO A 76 14.54 -13.67 24.20
C PRO A 76 14.85 -12.24 23.72
N LYS A 77 15.25 -11.35 24.64
CA LYS A 77 15.46 -9.92 24.34
C LYS A 77 16.52 -9.67 23.25
N ASP A 78 17.54 -10.52 23.19
CA ASP A 78 18.60 -10.49 22.19
C ASP A 78 18.10 -10.78 20.77
N LYS A 79 16.92 -11.39 20.62
CA LYS A 79 16.31 -11.70 19.31
C LYS A 79 15.42 -10.59 18.76
N LEU A 80 15.24 -9.49 19.50
CA LEU A 80 14.38 -8.38 19.07
C LEU A 80 14.89 -7.74 17.77
N GLY A 81 16.20 -7.50 17.65
CA GLY A 81 16.77 -6.90 16.44
C GLY A 81 16.64 -7.80 15.20
N GLU A 82 16.76 -9.13 15.37
CA GLU A 82 16.53 -10.09 14.29
C GLU A 82 15.07 -10.07 13.82
N LEU A 83 14.12 -9.97 14.76
CA LEU A 83 12.70 -9.85 14.45
C LEU A 83 12.38 -8.54 13.72
N GLU A 84 12.92 -7.41 14.17
CA GLU A 84 12.74 -6.11 13.51
C GLU A 84 13.29 -6.11 12.09
N ALA A 85 14.49 -6.64 11.88
CA ALA A 85 15.11 -6.75 10.57
C ALA A 85 14.28 -7.65 9.64
N TRP A 86 13.78 -8.78 10.15
CA TRP A 86 12.93 -9.68 9.38
C TRP A 86 11.60 -9.01 9.01
N LEU A 87 10.90 -8.39 9.97
CA LEU A 87 9.65 -7.67 9.71
C LEU A 87 9.84 -6.57 8.66
N GLY A 88 10.91 -5.78 8.77
CA GLY A 88 11.27 -4.76 7.78
C GLY A 88 11.50 -5.34 6.38
N SER A 89 12.12 -6.53 6.27
CA SER A 89 12.32 -7.21 4.99
C SER A 89 11.01 -7.67 4.33
N GLN A 90 9.99 -7.95 5.13
CA GLN A 90 8.64 -8.35 4.71
C GLN A 90 7.69 -7.15 4.52
N GLY A 91 8.17 -5.91 4.69
CA GLY A 91 7.34 -4.71 4.62
C GLY A 91 6.40 -4.52 5.82
N GLY A 92 6.73 -5.14 6.96
CA GLY A 92 6.07 -4.96 8.25
C GLY A 92 6.91 -4.15 9.24
N GLY A 93 6.38 -3.94 10.44
CA GLY A 93 7.07 -3.29 11.55
C GLY A 93 6.48 -3.75 12.88
N LEU A 94 7.18 -3.46 13.98
CA LEU A 94 6.61 -3.63 15.32
C LEU A 94 5.54 -2.56 15.53
N GLY A 95 4.36 -2.99 15.99
CA GLY A 95 3.21 -2.13 16.33
C GLY A 95 3.11 -1.87 17.81
#